data_AF-A0A3B9K0Y0-F1
#
_entry.id   AF-A0A3B9K0Y0-F1
#
_cell.length_a   1.000
_cell.length_b   1.000
_cell.length_c   1.000
_cell.angle_alpha   90.00
_cell.angle_beta   90.00
_cell.angle_gamma   90.00
#
_symmetry.space_group_name_H-M   'P 1'
#
loop_
_entity.id
_entity.type
_entity.pdbx_description
1 polymer ?
#
loop_
_entity_poly.entity_id
_entity_poly.type
_entity_poly.pdbx_seq_one_letter_code
_entity_poly.pdbx_strand_id
1 'polypeptide(L)'
;MALFVVMKLRDGTWSFDSRDLMRAQCPHCTKLSVARELKLPQLQDLLDSFYERPDNLPIRYGNQFEEALEQELLANLGDQIQKPESYDPADTQKLMLANVPVIYQGILKGGSGSMVFSGRPDFLLRSDYRFEFTETGLTAIQSGDLTAGYTAWDAKLSKTPKPEYQVQVGLYVDVLETMGLNAPGTHGLIQGSREINEFAADVLVANMKSNRSEYLDEVAAFIDSSPTSIADCGELICTATSYCGICEYPKLCSHQRDETNSLQLVAGISKAQVVSLRAAGVNTVRELGVFEGSTETMSQEKVAVLSRQARLQQHTYDSGEHVYEVKNRAPLTALPQENKGDLFFDLEGFVFSAPAGGLEYLFGYLTIDSGSEFHWSWADDRDAERESFEGFIRFLFARLATYPDLKVYHYANYELAALRRLAKRFDSFIDEVEQLISDGVFVDLYLLVKSSLVLSQESYSIKKLENYYEFERKSSVKEAMGSMDTYESYLEKLESDPTGAETLKRQVLDYNQDDCVSTLALTRWLRTL
;
A
#
# COMPACT_ATOMS: atom_id res chain seq x y z
N MET A 1 1.83 15.24 -19.56
CA MET A 1 2.19 15.52 -18.15
C MET A 1 0.93 15.94 -17.43
N ALA A 2 0.28 15.03 -16.72
CA ALA A 2 -0.95 15.30 -15.98
C ALA A 2 -0.63 16.23 -14.81
N LEU A 3 -1.09 17.48 -14.89
CA LEU A 3 -1.24 18.35 -13.72
C LEU A 3 -2.42 17.82 -12.93
N PHE A 4 -2.15 16.89 -12.02
CA PHE A 4 -3.13 16.43 -11.03
C PHE A 4 -3.55 17.62 -10.17
N VAL A 5 -4.85 17.94 -10.17
CA VAL A 5 -5.40 19.13 -9.51
C VAL A 5 -5.76 18.79 -8.06
N VAL A 6 -4.74 18.77 -7.18
CA VAL A 6 -4.93 18.86 -5.71
C VAL A 6 -5.58 20.21 -5.38
N MET A 7 -6.25 20.35 -4.22
CA MET A 7 -6.83 21.59 -3.67
C MET A 7 -6.29 22.87 -4.32
N LYS A 8 -7.18 23.70 -4.87
CA LYS A 8 -6.84 24.95 -5.57
C LYS A 8 -7.62 26.15 -5.07
N LEU A 9 -6.94 27.29 -5.06
CA LEU A 9 -7.55 28.61 -4.97
C LEU A 9 -7.26 29.40 -6.27
N ARG A 10 -8.29 29.63 -7.10
CA ARG A 10 -8.19 30.43 -8.33
C ARG A 10 -9.27 31.49 -8.36
N ASP A 11 -8.88 32.74 -8.62
CA ASP A 11 -9.79 33.89 -8.67
C ASP A 11 -10.73 33.98 -7.45
N GLY A 12 -10.20 33.65 -6.27
CA GLY A 12 -10.95 33.63 -5.00
C GLY A 12 -11.89 32.43 -4.82
N THR A 13 -11.94 31.49 -5.76
CA THR A 13 -12.76 30.29 -5.68
C THR A 13 -11.93 29.07 -5.30
N TRP A 14 -12.33 28.40 -4.24
CA TRP A 14 -11.75 27.13 -3.81
C TRP A 14 -12.34 25.96 -4.59
N SER A 15 -11.49 24.99 -4.95
CA SER A 15 -11.92 23.71 -5.49
C SER A 15 -11.06 22.55 -5.00
N PHE A 16 -11.67 21.37 -4.89
CA PHE A 16 -11.02 20.13 -4.46
C PHE A 16 -11.27 18.98 -5.44
N ASP A 17 -10.46 17.92 -5.35
CA ASP A 17 -10.61 16.69 -6.11
C ASP A 17 -10.88 15.45 -5.24
N SER A 18 -10.95 14.27 -5.86
CA SER A 18 -11.20 13.01 -5.13
C SER A 18 -10.02 12.60 -4.25
N ARG A 19 -8.79 13.02 -4.57
CA ARG A 19 -7.57 12.71 -3.81
C ARG A 19 -7.52 13.52 -2.53
N ASP A 20 -7.96 14.78 -2.57
CA ASP A 20 -8.11 15.60 -1.37
C ASP A 20 -9.01 14.89 -0.35
N LEU A 21 -10.16 14.37 -0.81
CA LEU A 21 -11.09 13.64 0.04
C LEU A 21 -10.51 12.31 0.53
N MET A 22 -9.80 11.56 -0.32
CA MET A 22 -9.11 10.34 0.10
C MET A 22 -8.05 10.62 1.19
N ARG A 23 -7.35 11.75 1.08
CA ARG A 23 -6.28 12.17 2.00
C ARG A 23 -6.80 12.86 3.26
N ALA A 24 -8.07 13.28 3.29
CA ALA A 24 -8.70 13.96 4.42
C ALA A 24 -8.65 13.16 5.74
N GLN A 25 -8.43 11.84 5.66
CA GLN A 25 -8.16 11.00 6.84
C GLN A 25 -6.92 11.48 7.65
N CYS A 26 -6.01 12.23 7.01
CA CYS A 26 -4.87 12.88 7.65
C CYS A 26 -5.06 14.41 7.67
N PRO A 27 -5.49 15.00 8.81
CA PRO A 27 -5.62 16.45 9.00
C PRO A 27 -4.41 17.29 8.58
N HIS A 28 -3.21 16.75 8.76
CA HIS A 28 -1.97 17.35 8.31
C HIS A 28 -1.95 17.59 6.79
N CYS A 29 -2.42 16.64 5.99
CA CYS A 29 -2.49 16.80 4.53
C CYS A 29 -3.48 17.90 4.15
N THR A 30 -4.66 17.92 4.77
CA THR A 30 -5.71 18.93 4.55
C THR A 30 -5.18 20.33 4.85
N LYS A 31 -4.55 20.53 6.02
CA LYS A 31 -4.01 21.83 6.40
C LYS A 31 -2.89 22.29 5.48
N LEU A 32 -1.95 21.39 5.14
CA LEU A 32 -0.85 21.74 4.23
C LEU A 32 -1.33 22.05 2.81
N SER A 33 -2.36 21.37 2.31
CA SER A 33 -2.91 21.65 0.98
C SER A 33 -3.56 23.04 0.94
N VAL A 34 -4.33 23.42 1.97
CA VAL A 34 -4.91 24.77 2.11
C VAL A 34 -3.80 25.82 2.28
N ALA A 35 -2.85 25.58 3.19
CA ALA A 35 -1.75 26.47 3.50
C ALA A 35 -0.87 26.79 2.28
N ARG A 36 -0.63 25.79 1.42
CA ARG A 36 0.09 25.94 0.15
C ARG A 36 -0.64 26.90 -0.79
N GLU A 37 -1.96 26.76 -0.93
CA GLU A 37 -2.76 27.62 -1.81
C GLU A 37 -2.94 29.04 -1.23
N LEU A 38 -2.94 29.18 0.10
CA LEU A 38 -2.83 30.48 0.80
C LEU A 38 -1.44 31.12 0.70
N LYS A 39 -0.45 30.39 0.18
CA LYS A 39 0.95 30.84 0.01
C LYS A 39 1.59 31.28 1.33
N LEU A 40 1.42 30.47 2.38
CA LEU A 40 2.10 30.71 3.65
C LEU A 40 3.62 30.89 3.44
N PRO A 41 4.25 31.90 4.08
CA PRO A 41 5.68 32.16 3.90
C PRO A 41 6.53 30.91 4.19
N GLN A 42 7.55 30.67 3.37
CA GLN A 42 8.52 29.56 3.49
C GLN A 42 7.94 28.15 3.35
N LEU A 43 6.62 27.99 3.25
CA LEU A 43 6.02 26.66 3.17
C LEU A 43 6.40 25.95 1.88
N GLN A 44 6.37 26.63 0.74
CA GLN A 44 6.72 25.99 -0.53
C GLN A 44 8.17 25.48 -0.53
N ASP A 45 9.11 26.29 -0.05
CA ASP A 45 10.52 25.88 0.06
C ASP A 45 10.68 24.65 0.97
N LEU A 46 9.95 24.61 2.09
CA LEU A 46 9.90 23.45 2.97
C LEU A 46 9.35 22.22 2.25
N LEU A 47 8.18 22.32 1.60
CA LEU A 47 7.57 21.21 0.88
C LEU A 47 8.50 20.69 -0.22
N ASP A 48 9.14 21.58 -0.97
CA ASP A 48 10.06 21.22 -2.06
C ASP A 48 11.31 20.50 -1.54
N SER A 49 11.83 20.88 -0.37
CA SER A 49 12.98 20.20 0.26
C SER A 49 12.70 18.75 0.68
N PHE A 50 11.43 18.38 0.85
CA PHE A 50 10.99 17.02 1.18
C PHE A 50 10.18 16.37 0.06
N TYR A 51 10.07 17.03 -1.10
CA TYR A 51 9.29 16.50 -2.21
C TYR A 51 10.01 15.31 -2.83
N GLU A 52 9.32 14.19 -2.87
CA GLU A 52 9.71 13.03 -3.63
C GLU A 52 8.60 12.77 -4.64
N ARG A 53 8.97 12.67 -5.92
CA ARG A 53 8.00 12.38 -6.96
C ARG A 53 7.36 11.02 -6.63
N PRO A 54 6.02 10.94 -6.51
CA PRO A 54 5.36 9.67 -6.27
C PRO A 54 5.47 8.83 -7.54
N ASP A 55 6.50 7.99 -7.60
CA ASP A 55 6.69 7.00 -8.63
C ASP A 55 6.77 5.63 -7.97
N ASN A 56 5.61 4.97 -7.85
CA ASN A 56 5.51 3.65 -7.27
C ASN A 56 4.72 2.73 -8.20
N LEU A 57 4.98 1.43 -8.08
CA LEU A 57 4.35 0.39 -8.89
C LEU A 57 2.80 0.47 -8.89
N PRO A 58 2.10 0.66 -7.76
CA PRO A 58 0.64 0.81 -7.77
C PRO A 58 0.11 1.90 -8.70
N ILE A 59 0.76 3.07 -8.74
CA ILE A 59 0.36 4.18 -9.61
C ILE A 59 0.63 3.82 -11.07
N ARG A 60 1.82 3.28 -11.38
CA ARG A 60 2.20 2.93 -12.76
C ARG A 60 1.27 1.88 -13.37
N TYR A 61 1.05 0.78 -12.67
CA TYR A 61 0.15 -0.27 -13.14
C TYR A 61 -1.33 0.13 -13.09
N GLY A 62 -1.73 1.01 -12.17
CA GLY A 62 -3.06 1.61 -12.18
C GLY A 62 -3.32 2.37 -13.47
N ASN A 63 -2.39 3.26 -13.85
CA ASN A 63 -2.49 4.03 -15.10
C ASN A 63 -2.46 3.11 -16.34
N GLN A 64 -1.60 2.07 -16.35
CA GLN A 64 -1.55 1.10 -17.46
C GLN A 64 -2.87 0.33 -17.61
N PHE A 65 -3.51 -0.03 -16.49
CA PHE A 65 -4.81 -0.70 -16.50
C PHE A 65 -5.91 0.21 -17.05
N GLU A 66 -5.95 1.48 -16.59
CA GLU A 66 -6.87 2.50 -17.13
C GLU A 66 -6.66 2.67 -18.65
N GLU A 67 -5.41 2.83 -19.10
CA GLU A 67 -5.05 2.96 -20.52
C GLU A 67 -5.43 1.71 -21.33
N ALA A 68 -5.23 0.51 -20.79
CA ALA A 68 -5.61 -0.73 -21.47
C ALA A 68 -7.13 -0.82 -21.71
N LEU A 69 -7.95 -0.45 -20.71
CA LEU A 69 -9.40 -0.40 -20.88
C LEU A 69 -9.83 0.67 -21.88
N GLU A 70 -9.18 1.83 -21.90
CA GLU A 70 -9.40 2.86 -22.92
C GLU A 70 -9.14 2.30 -24.33
N GLN A 71 -8.03 1.58 -24.54
CA GLN A 71 -7.70 0.98 -25.83
C GLN A 71 -8.69 -0.12 -26.24
N GLU A 72 -9.12 -0.97 -25.32
CA GLU A 72 -10.14 -1.99 -25.59
C GLU A 72 -11.46 -1.35 -26.05
N LEU A 73 -11.91 -0.29 -25.36
CA LEU A 73 -13.12 0.44 -25.75
C LEU A 73 -12.97 1.15 -27.09
N LEU A 74 -11.83 1.80 -27.35
CA LEU A 74 -11.54 2.45 -28.64
C LEU A 74 -11.60 1.44 -29.79
N ALA A 75 -11.00 0.26 -29.61
CA ALA A 75 -11.01 -0.81 -30.59
C ALA A 75 -12.42 -1.38 -30.84
N ASN A 76 -13.23 -1.54 -29.78
CA ASN A 76 -14.54 -2.17 -29.86
C ASN A 76 -15.68 -1.21 -30.28
N LEU A 77 -15.57 0.09 -29.99
CA LEU A 77 -16.68 1.05 -30.16
C LEU A 77 -16.50 2.05 -31.32
N GLY A 78 -15.27 2.31 -31.78
CA GLY A 78 -14.99 3.29 -32.84
C GLY A 78 -15.58 4.67 -32.51
N ASP A 79 -16.41 5.22 -33.40
CA ASP A 79 -16.98 6.57 -33.26
C ASP A 79 -17.97 6.75 -32.08
N GLN A 80 -18.39 5.64 -31.44
CA GLN A 80 -19.28 5.65 -30.27
C GLN A 80 -18.57 6.00 -28.96
N ILE A 81 -17.24 6.05 -28.95
CA ILE A 81 -16.43 6.55 -27.84
C ILE A 81 -15.66 7.80 -28.24
N GLN A 82 -15.74 8.86 -27.43
CA GLN A 82 -15.04 10.11 -27.70
C GLN A 82 -14.42 10.70 -26.44
N LYS A 83 -13.35 11.48 -26.59
CA LYS A 83 -12.80 12.30 -25.52
C LYS A 83 -13.03 13.79 -25.82
N PRO A 84 -13.13 14.65 -24.79
CA PRO A 84 -13.18 16.09 -24.98
C PRO A 84 -11.98 16.63 -25.76
N GLU A 85 -12.18 17.72 -26.53
CA GLU A 85 -11.11 18.36 -27.32
C GLU A 85 -10.05 19.05 -26.44
N SER A 86 -10.44 19.49 -25.24
CA SER A 86 -9.56 20.16 -24.28
C SER A 86 -9.85 19.74 -22.83
N TYR A 87 -9.09 20.30 -21.89
CA TYR A 87 -9.32 20.13 -20.46
C TYR A 87 -10.38 21.10 -19.89
N ASP A 88 -11.20 21.72 -20.74
CA ASP A 88 -12.36 22.52 -20.31
C ASP A 88 -13.56 21.60 -20.01
N PRO A 89 -14.16 21.67 -18.80
CA PRO A 89 -15.40 20.94 -18.49
C PRO A 89 -16.53 21.16 -19.51
N ALA A 90 -16.58 22.33 -20.18
CA ALA A 90 -17.55 22.63 -21.21
C ALA A 90 -17.46 21.67 -22.41
N ASP A 91 -16.27 21.17 -22.76
CA ASP A 91 -16.11 20.22 -23.87
C ASP A 91 -16.67 18.84 -23.51
N THR A 92 -16.58 18.44 -22.24
CA THR A 92 -17.24 17.22 -21.76
C THR A 92 -18.77 17.37 -21.85
N GLN A 93 -19.29 18.54 -21.46
CA GLN A 93 -20.71 18.84 -21.58
C GLN A 93 -21.20 18.83 -23.03
N LYS A 94 -20.41 19.34 -23.99
CA LYS A 94 -20.75 19.28 -25.43
C LYS A 94 -20.94 17.84 -25.90
N LEU A 95 -20.03 16.92 -25.52
CA LEU A 95 -20.15 15.51 -25.87
C LEU A 95 -21.38 14.86 -25.21
N MET A 96 -21.66 15.22 -23.95
CA MET A 96 -22.87 14.75 -23.27
C MET A 96 -24.15 15.18 -24.01
N LEU A 97 -24.23 16.45 -24.40
CA LEU A 97 -25.37 17.01 -25.16
C LEU A 97 -25.47 16.47 -26.58
N ALA A 98 -24.35 16.06 -27.18
CA ALA A 98 -24.31 15.36 -28.46
C ALA A 98 -24.72 13.88 -28.36
N ASN A 99 -25.04 13.40 -27.15
CA ASN A 99 -25.40 12.01 -26.87
C ASN A 99 -24.31 11.01 -27.30
N VAL A 100 -23.03 11.31 -27.08
CA VAL A 100 -21.97 10.33 -27.32
C VAL A 100 -22.16 9.13 -26.35
N PRO A 101 -22.23 7.87 -26.84
CA PRO A 101 -22.47 6.72 -25.97
C PRO A 101 -21.48 6.55 -24.81
N VAL A 102 -20.18 6.68 -25.10
CA VAL A 102 -19.11 6.59 -24.10
C VAL A 102 -18.21 7.81 -24.20
N ILE A 103 -18.03 8.52 -23.09
CA ILE A 103 -17.07 9.63 -23.01
C ILE A 103 -15.98 9.22 -22.05
N TYR A 104 -14.77 9.03 -22.57
CA TYR A 104 -13.60 8.80 -21.73
C TYR A 104 -12.87 10.11 -21.51
N GLN A 105 -12.07 10.18 -20.45
CA GLN A 105 -11.24 11.35 -20.16
C GLN A 105 -12.02 12.66 -19.89
N GLY A 106 -13.33 12.56 -19.66
CA GLY A 106 -14.24 13.68 -19.39
C GLY A 106 -13.95 14.36 -18.06
N ILE A 107 -14.19 15.68 -17.98
CA ILE A 107 -13.98 16.48 -16.76
C ILE A 107 -15.34 16.95 -16.24
N LEU A 108 -15.60 16.64 -14.99
CA LEU A 108 -16.77 17.11 -14.25
C LEU A 108 -16.32 18.17 -13.25
N LYS A 109 -17.01 19.31 -13.26
CA LYS A 109 -16.78 20.40 -12.32
C LYS A 109 -18.11 20.95 -11.80
N GLY A 110 -18.26 21.05 -10.49
CA GLY A 110 -19.51 21.50 -9.85
C GLY A 110 -19.77 20.76 -8.54
N GLY A 111 -21.01 20.31 -8.36
CA GLY A 111 -21.46 19.57 -7.18
C GLY A 111 -22.20 20.44 -6.16
N SER A 112 -22.88 19.78 -5.24
CA SER A 112 -23.82 20.38 -4.28
C SER A 112 -23.14 20.93 -3.02
N GLY A 113 -21.82 20.79 -2.89
CA GLY A 113 -21.05 21.19 -1.70
C GLY A 113 -20.81 22.71 -1.62
N SER A 114 -20.32 23.18 -0.47
CA SER A 114 -19.91 24.58 -0.27
C SER A 114 -18.64 24.95 -1.05
N MET A 115 -17.89 23.95 -1.52
CA MET A 115 -16.71 24.08 -2.36
C MET A 115 -16.90 23.33 -3.66
N VAL A 116 -16.36 23.87 -4.76
CA VAL A 116 -16.49 23.27 -6.08
C VAL A 116 -15.63 22.00 -6.16
N PHE A 117 -16.24 20.88 -6.54
CA PHE A 117 -15.49 19.69 -6.92
C PHE A 117 -15.03 19.79 -8.37
N SER A 118 -13.82 19.31 -8.67
CA SER A 118 -13.32 19.11 -10.03
C SER A 118 -12.65 17.76 -10.12
N GLY A 119 -13.11 16.90 -11.02
CA GLY A 119 -12.53 15.57 -11.19
C GLY A 119 -12.78 15.00 -12.58
N ARG A 120 -12.19 13.84 -12.82
CA ARG A 120 -12.21 13.17 -14.12
C ARG A 120 -12.66 11.72 -13.91
N PRO A 121 -13.95 11.39 -14.14
CA PRO A 121 -14.33 9.98 -14.25
C PRO A 121 -13.52 9.33 -15.38
N ASP A 122 -13.16 8.07 -15.20
CA ASP A 122 -12.48 7.33 -16.27
C ASP A 122 -13.42 7.20 -17.48
N PHE A 123 -14.70 6.91 -17.22
CA PHE A 123 -15.74 6.86 -18.24
C PHE A 123 -17.07 7.48 -17.78
N LEU A 124 -17.74 8.16 -18.70
CA LEU A 124 -19.16 8.49 -18.63
C LEU A 124 -19.90 7.64 -19.65
N LEU A 125 -20.97 7.00 -19.23
CA LEU A 125 -21.75 6.07 -20.04
C LEU A 125 -23.19 6.57 -20.16
N ARG A 126 -23.68 6.73 -21.39
CA ARG A 126 -25.06 7.17 -21.66
C ARG A 126 -26.06 6.14 -21.12
N SER A 127 -27.20 6.59 -20.63
CA SER A 127 -28.19 5.78 -19.88
C SER A 127 -28.73 4.54 -20.58
N ASP A 128 -28.70 4.47 -21.91
CA ASP A 128 -29.12 3.29 -22.67
C ASP A 128 -28.01 2.27 -22.90
N TYR A 129 -26.80 2.48 -22.40
CA TYR A 129 -25.67 1.54 -22.55
C TYR A 129 -25.30 0.88 -21.22
N ARG A 130 -24.73 -0.32 -21.31
CA ARG A 130 -24.04 -0.99 -20.20
C ARG A 130 -22.65 -1.44 -20.64
N PHE A 131 -21.69 -1.43 -19.73
CA PHE A 131 -20.39 -2.06 -19.96
C PHE A 131 -20.50 -3.59 -19.91
N GLU A 132 -19.71 -4.27 -20.73
CA GLU A 132 -19.63 -5.73 -20.77
C GLU A 132 -18.22 -6.16 -21.18
N PHE A 133 -17.70 -7.20 -20.53
CA PHE A 133 -16.47 -7.85 -20.98
C PHE A 133 -16.80 -9.00 -21.92
N THR A 134 -16.18 -8.97 -23.11
CA THR A 134 -16.30 -9.99 -24.15
C THR A 134 -14.94 -10.66 -24.41
N GLU A 135 -14.89 -11.61 -25.35
CA GLU A 135 -13.63 -12.23 -25.79
C GLU A 135 -12.63 -11.21 -26.36
N THR A 136 -13.10 -10.08 -26.89
CA THR A 136 -12.25 -8.99 -27.44
C THR A 136 -12.03 -7.84 -26.45
N GLY A 137 -12.36 -8.04 -25.18
CA GLY A 137 -12.15 -7.08 -24.11
C GLY A 137 -13.40 -6.30 -23.71
N LEU A 138 -13.20 -5.16 -23.04
CA LEU A 138 -14.25 -4.26 -22.57
C LEU A 138 -14.96 -3.61 -23.76
N THR A 139 -16.28 -3.65 -23.76
CA THR A 139 -17.15 -2.95 -24.71
C THR A 139 -18.32 -2.31 -23.97
N ALA A 140 -19.11 -1.50 -24.68
CA ALA A 140 -20.37 -0.98 -24.22
C ALA A 140 -21.49 -1.34 -25.21
N ILE A 141 -22.56 -1.96 -24.72
CA ILE A 141 -23.68 -2.39 -25.55
C ILE A 141 -24.94 -1.65 -25.17
N GLN A 142 -25.71 -1.27 -26.20
CA GLN A 142 -27.01 -0.67 -26.01
C GLN A 142 -27.97 -1.70 -25.39
N SER A 143 -28.62 -1.33 -24.31
CA SER A 143 -29.45 -2.20 -23.46
C SER A 143 -30.76 -1.56 -23.01
N GLY A 144 -31.04 -0.32 -23.42
CA GLY A 144 -32.30 0.38 -23.20
C GLY A 144 -32.62 1.38 -24.31
N ASP A 145 -33.72 2.11 -24.14
CA ASP A 145 -34.19 3.12 -25.11
C ASP A 145 -34.04 4.57 -24.59
N LEU A 146 -33.74 4.74 -23.31
CA LEU A 146 -33.61 6.06 -22.70
C LEU A 146 -32.22 6.61 -22.96
N THR A 147 -32.12 7.69 -23.73
CA THR A 147 -30.82 8.33 -24.06
C THR A 147 -30.50 9.53 -23.16
N ALA A 148 -31.29 9.78 -22.12
CA ALA A 148 -31.16 10.96 -21.28
C ALA A 148 -30.18 10.73 -20.12
N GLY A 149 -29.15 11.57 -20.04
CA GLY A 149 -28.19 11.57 -18.94
C GLY A 149 -27.08 10.52 -19.05
N TYR A 150 -26.15 10.59 -18.10
CA TYR A 150 -24.95 9.75 -18.02
C TYR A 150 -24.77 9.16 -16.63
N THR A 151 -24.16 7.97 -16.60
CA THR A 151 -23.62 7.33 -15.41
C THR A 151 -22.10 7.46 -15.41
N ALA A 152 -21.50 7.50 -14.22
CA ALA A 152 -20.06 7.68 -14.02
C ALA A 152 -19.40 6.37 -13.59
N TRP A 153 -18.23 6.09 -14.16
CA TRP A 153 -17.50 4.86 -13.96
C TRP A 153 -16.01 5.11 -13.80
N ASP A 154 -15.41 4.43 -12.84
CA ASP A 154 -13.97 4.48 -12.59
C ASP A 154 -13.35 3.08 -12.75
N ALA A 155 -12.22 3.01 -13.45
CA ALA A 155 -11.37 1.85 -13.51
C ALA A 155 -10.45 1.80 -12.28
N LYS A 156 -10.32 0.63 -11.68
CA LYS A 156 -9.45 0.40 -10.52
C LYS A 156 -8.77 -0.95 -10.64
N LEU A 157 -7.43 -0.96 -10.60
CA LEU A 157 -6.65 -2.20 -10.63
C LEU A 157 -6.95 -3.13 -9.44
N SER A 158 -7.45 -2.58 -8.33
CA SER A 158 -7.95 -3.37 -7.20
C SER A 158 -9.04 -4.36 -7.66
N LYS A 159 -8.95 -5.60 -7.17
CA LYS A 159 -9.94 -6.67 -7.38
C LYS A 159 -11.13 -6.61 -6.43
N THR A 160 -11.19 -5.58 -5.60
CA THR A 160 -12.24 -5.41 -4.59
C THR A 160 -12.83 -4.01 -4.69
N PRO A 161 -14.16 -3.87 -4.57
CA PRO A 161 -14.83 -2.59 -4.74
C PRO A 161 -14.75 -1.82 -3.44
N LYS A 162 -13.60 -1.18 -3.21
CA LYS A 162 -13.34 -0.50 -1.94
C LYS A 162 -14.29 0.70 -1.74
N PRO A 163 -14.75 0.95 -0.51
CA PRO A 163 -15.62 2.09 -0.20
C PRO A 163 -15.05 3.44 -0.65
N GLU A 164 -13.72 3.63 -0.57
CA GLU A 164 -13.08 4.90 -0.97
C GLU A 164 -13.29 5.21 -2.46
N TYR A 165 -13.30 4.20 -3.33
CA TYR A 165 -13.56 4.37 -4.76
C TYR A 165 -15.03 4.70 -5.03
N GLN A 166 -15.96 4.16 -4.23
CA GLN A 166 -17.38 4.49 -4.31
C GLN A 166 -17.63 5.97 -3.94
N VAL A 167 -16.90 6.49 -2.95
CA VAL A 167 -16.97 7.92 -2.58
C VAL A 167 -16.55 8.81 -3.75
N GLN A 168 -15.50 8.44 -4.47
CA GLN A 168 -15.06 9.15 -5.68
C GLN A 168 -16.16 9.14 -6.76
N VAL A 169 -16.76 7.98 -7.06
CA VAL A 169 -17.87 7.90 -8.02
C VAL A 169 -19.06 8.76 -7.56
N GLY A 170 -19.38 8.75 -6.26
CA GLY A 170 -20.42 9.59 -5.67
C GLY A 170 -20.22 11.10 -5.91
N LEU A 171 -18.96 11.59 -5.94
CA LEU A 171 -18.67 12.98 -6.30
C LEU A 171 -19.08 13.29 -7.74
N TYR A 172 -18.81 12.36 -8.68
CA TYR A 172 -19.24 12.51 -10.07
C TYR A 172 -20.75 12.51 -10.21
N VAL A 173 -21.45 11.60 -9.52
CA VAL A 173 -22.91 11.55 -9.50
C VAL A 173 -23.50 12.88 -9.05
N ASP A 174 -22.98 13.43 -7.96
CA ASP A 174 -23.44 14.71 -7.41
C ASP A 174 -23.22 15.87 -8.40
N VAL A 175 -22.10 15.90 -9.14
CA VAL A 175 -21.93 16.89 -10.24
C VAL A 175 -22.97 16.68 -11.33
N LEU A 176 -23.14 15.46 -11.82
CA LEU A 176 -24.11 15.14 -12.87
C LEU A 176 -25.55 15.51 -12.46
N GLU A 177 -25.92 15.30 -11.19
CA GLU A 177 -27.21 15.70 -10.63
C GLU A 177 -27.37 17.23 -10.67
N THR A 178 -26.36 17.99 -10.22
CA THR A 178 -26.42 19.46 -10.26
C THR A 178 -26.46 20.02 -11.68
N MET A 179 -25.92 19.30 -12.66
CA MET A 179 -25.99 19.66 -14.08
C MET A 179 -27.31 19.25 -14.74
N GLY A 180 -28.16 18.47 -14.07
CA GLY A 180 -29.36 17.86 -14.67
C GLY A 180 -29.05 16.80 -15.73
N LEU A 181 -27.84 16.23 -15.70
CA LEU A 181 -27.33 15.24 -16.64
C LEU A 181 -27.13 13.85 -16.01
N ASN A 182 -27.57 13.64 -14.76
CA ASN A 182 -27.54 12.32 -14.16
C ASN A 182 -28.56 11.38 -14.82
N ALA A 183 -28.10 10.21 -15.25
CA ALA A 183 -28.96 9.16 -15.75
C ALA A 183 -29.70 8.45 -14.60
N PRO A 184 -30.93 7.96 -14.83
CA PRO A 184 -31.49 6.94 -13.96
C PRO A 184 -30.74 5.62 -14.20
N GLY A 185 -30.14 5.05 -13.17
CA GLY A 185 -29.38 3.80 -13.30
C GLY A 185 -28.34 3.60 -12.21
N THR A 186 -27.44 2.67 -12.49
CA THR A 186 -26.29 2.35 -11.63
C THR A 186 -25.03 3.02 -12.15
N HIS A 187 -24.18 3.41 -11.22
CA HIS A 187 -22.82 3.89 -11.46
C HIS A 187 -21.86 2.80 -10.98
N GLY A 188 -20.57 2.86 -11.30
CA GLY A 188 -19.76 1.70 -10.95
C GLY A 188 -18.26 1.81 -11.05
N LEU A 189 -17.66 0.66 -10.79
CA LEU A 189 -16.24 0.43 -10.86
C LEU A 189 -15.94 -0.72 -11.83
N ILE A 190 -14.92 -0.55 -12.66
CA ILE A 190 -14.37 -1.58 -13.53
C ILE A 190 -13.07 -2.07 -12.91
N GLN A 191 -13.00 -3.34 -12.51
CA GLN A 191 -11.92 -3.85 -11.67
C GLN A 191 -10.81 -4.56 -12.43
N GLY A 192 -9.63 -4.66 -11.82
CA GLY A 192 -8.52 -5.46 -12.34
C GLY A 192 -8.82 -6.97 -12.45
N SER A 193 -9.87 -7.47 -11.80
CA SER A 193 -10.43 -8.81 -12.01
C SER A 193 -11.26 -8.94 -13.30
N ARG A 194 -11.46 -7.83 -14.02
CA ARG A 194 -12.43 -7.68 -15.12
C ARG A 194 -13.88 -7.93 -14.66
N GLU A 195 -14.17 -7.64 -13.40
CA GLU A 195 -15.52 -7.55 -12.89
C GLU A 195 -16.03 -6.11 -12.98
N ILE A 196 -17.34 -5.96 -13.23
CA ILE A 196 -18.04 -4.69 -13.25
C ILE A 196 -18.92 -4.66 -12.00
N ASN A 197 -18.68 -3.71 -11.11
CA ASN A 197 -19.47 -3.54 -9.89
C ASN A 197 -20.35 -2.30 -9.99
N GLU A 198 -21.64 -2.51 -9.81
CA GLU A 198 -22.67 -1.51 -9.94
C GLU A 198 -23.23 -1.08 -8.59
N PHE A 199 -23.51 0.21 -8.45
CA PHE A 199 -24.04 0.82 -7.24
C PHE A 199 -25.14 1.82 -7.60
N ALA A 200 -26.17 1.86 -6.76
CA ALA A 200 -27.24 2.84 -6.91
C ALA A 200 -26.74 4.25 -6.57
N ALA A 201 -27.19 5.24 -7.34
CA ALA A 201 -26.79 6.64 -7.20
C ALA A 201 -27.03 7.20 -5.78
N ASP A 202 -28.19 6.90 -5.19
CA ASP A 202 -28.58 7.36 -3.86
C ASP A 202 -27.65 6.85 -2.75
N VAL A 203 -27.22 5.59 -2.83
CA VAL A 203 -26.24 5.00 -1.90
C VAL A 203 -24.89 5.68 -2.02
N LEU A 204 -24.40 5.89 -3.26
CA LEU A 204 -23.13 6.56 -3.50
C LEU A 204 -23.14 7.99 -2.98
N VAL A 205 -24.18 8.75 -3.31
CA VAL A 205 -24.32 10.16 -2.91
C VAL A 205 -24.47 10.28 -1.39
N ALA A 206 -25.22 9.40 -0.73
CA ALA A 206 -25.35 9.40 0.72
C ALA A 206 -24.01 9.16 1.43
N ASN A 207 -23.26 8.14 1.00
CA ASN A 207 -21.95 7.82 1.56
C ASN A 207 -20.92 8.92 1.29
N MET A 208 -20.90 9.45 0.06
CA MET A 208 -20.00 10.54 -0.32
C MET A 208 -20.28 11.82 0.48
N LYS A 209 -21.55 12.19 0.67
CA LYS A 209 -21.94 13.42 1.38
C LYS A 209 -21.38 13.47 2.80
N SER A 210 -21.44 12.36 3.55
CA SER A 210 -20.88 12.30 4.90
C SER A 210 -19.37 12.61 4.90
N ASN A 211 -18.61 11.91 4.05
CA ASN A 211 -17.16 12.11 3.96
C ASN A 211 -16.81 13.53 3.49
N ARG A 212 -17.51 14.04 2.47
CA ARG A 212 -17.28 15.37 1.91
C ARG A 212 -17.56 16.45 2.95
N SER A 213 -18.66 16.37 3.69
CA SER A 213 -19.02 17.38 4.68
C SER A 213 -17.95 17.51 5.76
N GLU A 214 -17.46 16.41 6.32
CA GLU A 214 -16.38 16.43 7.31
C GLU A 214 -15.10 17.10 6.78
N TYR A 215 -14.71 16.78 5.55
CA TYR A 215 -13.55 17.40 4.89
C TYR A 215 -13.75 18.90 4.66
N LEU A 216 -14.92 19.32 4.16
CA LEU A 216 -15.20 20.72 3.89
C LEU A 216 -15.27 21.55 5.18
N ASP A 217 -15.81 21.00 6.25
CA ASP A 217 -15.84 21.63 7.57
C ASP A 217 -14.42 21.81 8.14
N GLU A 218 -13.54 20.81 7.97
CA GLU A 218 -12.13 20.91 8.37
C GLU A 218 -11.40 22.02 7.60
N VAL A 219 -11.59 22.07 6.27
CA VAL A 219 -10.99 23.09 5.41
C VAL A 219 -11.50 24.48 5.79
N ALA A 220 -12.81 24.64 5.97
CA ALA A 220 -13.42 25.91 6.36
C ALA A 220 -12.88 26.39 7.72
N ALA A 221 -12.84 25.50 8.72
CA ALA A 221 -12.31 25.84 10.04
C ALA A 221 -10.85 26.31 9.98
N PHE A 222 -10.02 25.68 9.14
CA PHE A 222 -8.64 26.11 8.98
C PHE A 222 -8.52 27.44 8.22
N ILE A 223 -9.31 27.68 7.18
CA ILE A 223 -9.35 28.98 6.48
C ILE A 223 -9.80 30.09 7.44
N ASP A 224 -10.87 29.85 8.20
CA ASP A 224 -11.42 30.81 9.16
C ASP A 224 -10.43 31.15 10.28
N SER A 225 -9.55 30.22 10.63
CA SER A 225 -8.46 30.49 11.59
C SER A 225 -7.43 31.52 11.09
N SER A 226 -7.47 31.87 9.80
CA SER A 226 -6.59 32.86 9.16
C SER A 226 -5.10 32.57 9.41
N PRO A 227 -4.58 31.41 8.98
CA PRO A 227 -3.20 31.02 9.23
C PRO A 227 -2.24 32.01 8.57
N THR A 228 -1.17 32.37 9.28
CA THR A 228 -0.15 33.33 8.83
C THR A 228 1.25 32.73 8.77
N SER A 229 1.46 31.57 9.40
CA SER A 229 2.73 30.89 9.49
C SER A 229 2.58 29.36 9.41
N ILE A 230 3.69 28.65 9.16
CA ILE A 230 3.74 27.19 9.20
C ILE A 230 3.33 26.64 10.57
N ALA A 231 3.63 27.38 11.66
CA ALA A 231 3.26 26.96 13.02
C ALA A 231 1.73 26.85 13.19
N ASP A 232 0.94 27.64 12.47
CA ASP A 232 -0.52 27.59 12.50
C ASP A 232 -1.07 26.27 11.91
N CYS A 233 -0.27 25.57 11.09
CA CYS A 233 -0.63 24.24 10.59
C CYS A 233 -0.59 23.16 11.69
N GLY A 234 0.05 23.45 12.83
CA GLY A 234 0.27 22.51 13.92
C GLY A 234 1.39 21.51 13.61
N GLU A 235 1.29 20.31 14.19
CA GLU A 235 2.28 19.26 13.94
C GLU A 235 2.28 18.83 12.47
N LEU A 236 3.48 18.80 11.88
CA LEU A 236 3.68 18.41 10.49
C LEU A 236 3.82 16.88 10.33
N ILE A 237 2.97 16.14 11.07
CA ILE A 237 2.98 14.67 11.15
C ILE A 237 1.53 14.18 10.99
N CYS A 238 1.31 13.15 10.17
CA CYS A 238 -0.01 12.50 10.10
C CYS A 238 -0.42 11.94 11.46
N THR A 239 -1.72 11.93 11.75
CA THR A 239 -2.24 11.43 13.04
C THR A 239 -2.03 9.93 13.27
N ALA A 240 -1.73 9.18 12.22
CA ALA A 240 -1.28 7.79 12.25
C ALA A 240 -0.26 7.55 11.13
N THR A 241 0.77 6.74 11.41
CA THR A 241 1.80 6.38 10.43
C THR A 241 1.24 5.58 9.25
N SER A 242 0.16 4.84 9.43
CA SER A 242 -0.55 4.13 8.35
C SER A 242 -1.05 5.06 7.26
N TYR A 243 -1.37 6.31 7.59
CA TYR A 243 -1.83 7.30 6.60
C TYR A 243 -0.67 7.84 5.75
N CYS A 244 0.59 7.67 6.17
CA CYS A 244 1.73 8.09 5.36
C CYS A 244 1.81 7.34 4.01
N GLY A 245 1.17 6.17 3.87
CA GLY A 245 1.10 5.45 2.59
C GLY A 245 0.25 6.15 1.51
N ILE A 246 -0.64 7.06 1.90
CA ILE A 246 -1.46 7.87 0.98
C ILE A 246 -1.21 9.38 1.09
N CYS A 247 -0.37 9.78 2.06
CA CYS A 247 0.04 11.16 2.33
C CYS A 247 0.81 11.74 1.14
N GLU A 248 0.65 13.04 0.90
CA GLU A 248 1.43 13.78 -0.10
C GLU A 248 2.85 14.12 0.39
N TYR A 249 3.07 14.10 1.71
CA TYR A 249 4.29 14.57 2.36
C TYR A 249 4.93 13.52 3.30
N PRO A 250 5.13 12.26 2.88
CA PRO A 250 5.59 11.19 3.76
C PRO A 250 7.02 11.44 4.32
N LYS A 251 7.92 12.03 3.53
CA LYS A 251 9.29 12.37 3.96
C LYS A 251 9.32 13.50 4.98
N LEU A 252 8.52 14.56 4.77
CA LEU A 252 8.34 15.62 5.76
C LEU A 252 7.77 15.04 7.06
N CYS A 253 6.74 14.21 6.99
CA CYS A 253 6.19 13.52 8.16
C CYS A 253 7.26 12.71 8.91
N SER A 254 8.13 11.99 8.20
CA SER A 254 9.21 11.21 8.82
C SER A 254 10.22 12.09 9.52
N HIS A 255 10.75 13.07 8.80
CA HIS A 255 11.70 14.03 9.36
C HIS A 255 11.13 14.72 10.60
N GLN A 256 9.88 15.15 10.55
CA GLN A 256 9.24 15.83 11.67
C GLN A 256 9.01 14.92 12.87
N ARG A 257 8.76 13.61 12.68
CA ARG A 257 8.73 12.67 13.80
C ARG A 257 10.09 12.58 14.49
N ASP A 258 11.16 12.51 13.72
CA ASP A 258 12.52 12.39 14.22
C ASP A 258 12.92 13.67 15.00
N GLU A 259 12.75 14.83 14.38
CA GLU A 259 13.08 16.14 14.97
C GLU A 259 12.30 16.42 16.27
N THR A 260 11.02 16.05 16.30
CA THR A 260 10.16 16.31 17.47
C THR A 260 10.22 15.20 18.52
N ASN A 261 11.03 14.16 18.29
CA ASN A 261 11.08 12.96 19.12
C ASN A 261 9.65 12.41 19.38
N SER A 262 8.86 12.34 18.31
CA SER A 262 7.43 12.07 18.36
C SER A 262 7.13 10.71 18.96
N LEU A 263 6.07 10.62 19.79
CA LEU A 263 5.55 9.35 20.29
C LEU A 263 5.26 8.32 19.19
N GLN A 264 4.98 8.74 17.95
CA GLN A 264 4.73 7.82 16.84
C GLN A 264 5.95 6.99 16.43
N LEU A 265 7.15 7.34 16.89
CA LEU A 265 8.35 6.53 16.71
C LEU A 265 8.33 5.27 17.59
N VAL A 266 7.55 5.25 18.69
CA VAL A 266 7.51 4.11 19.61
C VAL A 266 6.98 2.87 18.89
N ALA A 267 7.77 1.81 18.86
CA ALA A 267 7.42 0.61 18.10
C ALA A 267 6.08 0.02 18.55
N GLY A 268 5.15 -0.12 17.60
CA GLY A 268 3.83 -0.71 17.84
C GLY A 268 2.84 0.17 18.61
N ILE A 269 3.14 1.45 18.83
CA ILE A 269 2.20 2.38 19.44
C ILE A 269 1.02 2.67 18.50
N SER A 270 -0.19 2.72 19.05
CA SER A 270 -1.40 3.06 18.32
C SER A 270 -1.76 4.54 18.48
N LYS A 271 -2.53 5.08 17.53
CA LYS A 271 -3.08 6.45 17.59
C LYS A 271 -3.80 6.73 18.92
N ALA A 272 -4.60 5.78 19.41
CA ALA A 272 -5.33 5.93 20.67
C ALA A 272 -4.39 6.05 21.88
N GLN A 273 -3.29 5.28 21.89
CA GLN A 273 -2.28 5.36 22.95
C GLN A 273 -1.53 6.70 22.91
N VAL A 274 -1.17 7.21 21.72
CA VAL A 274 -0.58 8.54 21.57
C VAL A 274 -1.50 9.63 22.14
N VAL A 275 -2.79 9.61 21.79
CA VAL A 275 -3.77 10.57 22.31
C VAL A 275 -3.87 10.49 23.84
N SER A 276 -3.96 9.28 24.39
CA SER A 276 -4.08 9.08 25.85
C SER A 276 -2.82 9.51 26.61
N LEU A 277 -1.63 9.34 26.02
CA LEU A 277 -0.37 9.81 26.60
C LEU A 277 -0.26 11.34 26.57
N ARG A 278 -0.62 11.98 25.45
CA ARG A 278 -0.65 13.45 25.33
C ARG A 278 -1.60 14.09 26.34
N ALA A 279 -2.77 13.48 26.55
CA ALA A 279 -3.73 13.92 27.58
C ALA A 279 -3.15 13.83 29.00
N ALA A 280 -2.19 12.92 29.24
CA ALA A 280 -1.44 12.80 30.50
C ALA A 280 -0.18 13.68 30.55
N GLY A 281 0.04 14.56 29.55
CA GLY A 281 1.20 15.46 29.49
C GLY A 281 2.47 14.84 28.92
N VAL A 282 2.40 13.62 28.36
CA VAL A 282 3.53 12.93 27.73
C VAL A 282 3.44 13.13 26.22
N ASN A 283 4.41 13.83 25.64
CA ASN A 283 4.42 14.28 24.24
C ASN A 283 5.53 13.65 23.39
N THR A 284 6.61 13.18 24.01
CA THR A 284 7.80 12.68 23.30
C THR A 284 8.18 11.25 23.72
N VAL A 285 8.98 10.56 22.90
CA VAL A 285 9.57 9.24 23.23
C VAL A 285 10.38 9.35 24.53
N ARG A 286 11.19 10.41 24.67
CA ARG A 286 12.00 10.67 25.87
C ARG A 286 11.14 10.78 27.12
N GLU A 287 10.07 11.57 27.07
CA GLU A 287 9.16 11.73 28.20
C GLU A 287 8.49 10.40 28.57
N LEU A 288 8.04 9.63 27.58
CA LEU A 288 7.45 8.31 27.81
C LEU A 288 8.46 7.33 28.41
N GLY A 289 9.73 7.38 28.00
CA GLY A 289 10.80 6.50 28.49
C GLY A 289 11.07 6.59 29.99
N VAL A 290 10.63 7.67 30.65
CA VAL A 290 10.73 7.89 32.10
C VAL A 290 9.37 8.01 32.79
N PHE A 291 8.27 7.92 32.04
CA PHE A 291 6.92 8.10 32.58
C PHE A 291 6.45 6.86 33.35
N GLU A 292 6.02 7.08 34.60
CA GLU A 292 5.43 6.07 35.46
C GLU A 292 4.01 6.47 35.84
N GLY A 293 3.06 5.53 35.73
CA GLY A 293 1.67 5.75 36.13
C GLY A 293 0.68 5.21 35.11
N SER A 294 -0.59 5.55 35.29
CA SER A 294 -1.68 5.25 34.36
C SER A 294 -2.07 6.48 33.57
N THR A 295 -2.80 6.28 32.47
CA THR A 295 -3.55 7.34 31.79
C THR A 295 -5.04 7.09 31.98
N GLU A 296 -5.89 7.99 31.47
CA GLU A 296 -7.35 7.79 31.53
C GLU A 296 -7.81 6.46 30.90
N THR A 297 -7.16 6.02 29.82
CA THR A 297 -7.56 4.83 29.06
C THR A 297 -6.63 3.63 29.19
N MET A 298 -5.49 3.78 29.87
CA MET A 298 -4.47 2.72 30.02
C MET A 298 -4.06 2.54 31.47
N SER A 299 -4.04 1.27 31.91
CA SER A 299 -3.50 0.89 33.22
C SER A 299 -1.98 1.12 33.30
N GLN A 300 -1.45 1.13 34.51
CA GLN A 300 -0.02 1.30 34.76
C GLN A 300 0.82 0.22 34.06
N GLU A 301 0.34 -1.03 33.98
CA GLU A 301 1.05 -2.12 33.32
C GLU A 301 1.16 -1.88 31.80
N LYS A 302 0.09 -1.39 31.17
CA LYS A 302 0.09 -1.06 29.73
C LYS A 302 1.05 0.09 29.42
N VAL A 303 1.05 1.12 30.27
CA VAL A 303 1.99 2.25 30.16
C VAL A 303 3.43 1.78 30.37
N ALA A 304 3.69 0.92 31.35
CA ALA A 304 5.03 0.39 31.62
C ALA A 304 5.63 -0.37 30.43
N VAL A 305 4.80 -1.08 29.65
CA VAL A 305 5.23 -1.73 28.41
C VAL A 305 5.69 -0.71 27.37
N LEU A 306 4.92 0.35 27.15
CA LEU A 306 5.26 1.43 26.21
C LEU A 306 6.47 2.24 26.69
N SER A 307 6.55 2.55 27.98
CA SER A 307 7.68 3.24 28.60
C SER A 307 8.97 2.45 28.44
N ARG A 308 8.94 1.13 28.68
CA ARG A 308 10.08 0.24 28.44
C ARG A 308 10.56 0.27 26.99
N GLN A 309 9.65 0.20 26.03
CA GLN A 309 9.96 0.28 24.59
C GLN A 309 10.57 1.64 24.23
N ALA A 310 9.95 2.74 24.69
CA ALA A 310 10.43 4.10 24.47
C ALA A 310 11.81 4.35 25.09
N ARG A 311 12.08 3.81 26.28
CA ARG A 311 13.37 3.91 26.95
C ARG A 311 14.51 3.30 26.14
N LEU A 312 14.30 2.10 25.57
CA LEU A 312 15.31 1.46 24.73
C LEU A 312 15.53 2.24 23.44
N GLN A 313 14.47 2.69 22.77
CA GLN A 313 14.60 3.50 21.56
C GLN A 313 15.31 4.83 21.84
N GLN A 314 14.97 5.50 22.93
CA GLN A 314 15.63 6.74 23.32
C GLN A 314 17.12 6.54 23.61
N HIS A 315 17.51 5.40 24.19
CA HIS A 315 18.92 5.07 24.37
C HIS A 315 19.66 5.06 23.02
N THR A 316 19.13 4.36 22.00
CA THR A 316 19.73 4.38 20.66
C THR A 316 19.76 5.77 20.04
N TYR A 317 18.71 6.58 20.22
CA TYR A 317 18.73 7.96 19.73
C TYR A 317 19.82 8.83 20.40
N ASP A 318 20.12 8.57 21.67
CA ASP A 318 21.10 9.34 22.44
C ASP A 318 22.55 8.88 22.21
N SER A 319 22.77 7.56 22.08
CA SER A 319 24.11 6.96 22.03
C SER A 319 24.52 6.45 20.65
N GLY A 320 23.57 6.22 19.75
CA GLY A 320 23.78 5.45 18.51
C GLY A 320 23.94 3.94 18.74
N GLU A 321 23.94 3.47 19.98
CA GLU A 321 24.11 2.05 20.32
C GLU A 321 22.78 1.30 20.21
N HIS A 322 22.77 0.20 19.46
CA HIS A 322 21.61 -0.67 19.34
C HIS A 322 21.57 -1.66 20.50
N VAL A 323 20.51 -1.58 21.31
CA VAL A 323 20.31 -2.45 22.48
C VAL A 323 19.01 -3.22 22.41
N TYR A 324 18.93 -4.32 23.14
CA TYR A 324 17.71 -5.12 23.26
C TYR A 324 17.58 -5.64 24.69
N GLU A 325 16.35 -6.00 25.07
CA GLU A 325 16.07 -6.70 26.31
C GLU A 325 15.25 -7.98 26.05
N VAL A 326 15.59 -9.07 26.73
CA VAL A 326 14.78 -10.29 26.74
C VAL A 326 13.61 -10.10 27.71
N LYS A 327 12.39 -9.99 27.20
CA LYS A 327 11.16 -9.88 28.00
C LYS A 327 10.51 -11.23 28.31
N ASN A 328 10.72 -12.23 27.46
CA ASN A 328 10.18 -13.57 27.67
C ASN A 328 11.14 -14.62 27.10
N ARG A 329 11.73 -15.43 28.01
CA ARG A 329 12.67 -16.49 27.66
C ARG A 329 12.00 -17.76 27.13
N ALA A 330 10.72 -17.99 27.43
CA ALA A 330 10.08 -19.27 27.09
C ALA A 330 10.07 -19.60 25.58
N PRO A 331 9.75 -18.66 24.67
CA PRO A 331 9.82 -18.93 23.23
C PRO A 331 11.25 -19.16 22.72
N LEU A 332 12.24 -18.47 23.31
CA LEU A 332 13.67 -18.68 22.98
C LEU A 332 14.11 -20.09 23.39
N THR A 333 13.73 -20.54 24.58
CA THR A 333 14.03 -21.90 25.06
C THR A 333 13.30 -22.98 24.27
N ALA A 334 12.11 -22.67 23.74
CA ALA A 334 11.33 -23.57 22.91
C ALA A 334 11.79 -23.62 21.44
N LEU A 335 12.68 -22.71 21.02
CA LEU A 335 13.25 -22.70 19.67
C LEU A 335 14.01 -24.01 19.43
N PRO A 336 13.67 -24.78 18.38
CA PRO A 336 14.36 -26.05 18.11
C PRO A 336 15.87 -25.86 17.94
N GLN A 337 16.63 -26.83 18.44
CA GLN A 337 18.08 -26.91 18.22
C GLN A 337 18.38 -27.03 16.72
N GLU A 338 19.58 -26.60 16.31
CA GLU A 338 19.98 -26.66 14.91
C GLU A 338 19.98 -28.10 14.41
N ASN A 339 19.15 -28.37 13.39
CA ASN A 339 19.12 -29.64 12.68
C ASN A 339 19.84 -29.46 11.33
N LYS A 340 20.66 -30.44 10.94
CA LYS A 340 21.30 -30.42 9.60
C LYS A 340 20.28 -30.31 8.46
N GLY A 341 19.08 -30.84 8.69
CA GLY A 341 17.95 -30.77 7.79
C GLY A 341 17.28 -29.40 7.70
N ASP A 342 17.60 -28.42 8.54
CA ASP A 342 16.91 -27.11 8.58
C ASP A 342 17.03 -26.34 7.24
N LEU A 343 16.00 -25.55 6.94
CA LEU A 343 15.94 -24.62 5.81
C LEU A 343 15.64 -23.20 6.29
N PHE A 344 16.11 -22.21 5.53
CA PHE A 344 15.79 -20.79 5.70
C PHE A 344 15.19 -20.31 4.40
N PHE A 345 13.91 -19.95 4.42
CA PHE A 345 13.06 -19.83 3.23
C PHE A 345 12.55 -18.40 3.06
N ASP A 346 12.61 -17.92 1.82
CA ASP A 346 12.10 -16.61 1.41
C ASP A 346 11.48 -16.69 0.00
N LEU A 347 10.42 -15.90 -0.22
CA LEU A 347 9.70 -15.83 -1.49
C LEU A 347 9.68 -14.40 -2.00
N GLU A 348 9.88 -14.23 -3.31
CA GLU A 348 9.59 -12.97 -3.98
C GLU A 348 8.36 -13.10 -4.88
N GLY A 349 7.45 -12.15 -4.75
CA GLY A 349 6.22 -12.08 -5.50
C GLY A 349 6.01 -10.74 -6.19
N PHE A 350 5.29 -10.76 -7.31
CA PHE A 350 4.93 -9.57 -8.06
C PHE A 350 3.44 -9.55 -8.37
N VAL A 351 2.71 -8.72 -7.62
CA VAL A 351 1.24 -8.61 -7.67
C VAL A 351 0.71 -8.04 -8.99
N PHE A 352 1.55 -7.29 -9.71
CA PHE A 352 1.20 -6.60 -10.94
C PHE A 352 1.53 -7.39 -12.21
N SER A 353 1.96 -8.64 -12.07
CA SER A 353 2.24 -9.50 -13.22
C SER A 353 0.99 -9.74 -14.05
N ALA A 354 1.19 -10.00 -15.36
CA ALA A 354 0.09 -10.26 -16.29
C ALA A 354 -0.82 -11.43 -15.88
N PRO A 355 -0.32 -12.53 -15.28
CA PRO A 355 -1.18 -13.60 -14.78
C PRO A 355 -2.09 -13.13 -13.63
N ALA A 356 -3.39 -13.37 -13.79
CA ALA A 356 -4.40 -12.99 -12.79
C ALA A 356 -4.08 -13.56 -11.39
N GLY A 357 -3.70 -12.70 -10.45
CA GLY A 357 -3.32 -13.15 -9.11
C GLY A 357 -1.98 -12.65 -8.60
N GLY A 358 -1.16 -12.06 -9.47
CA GLY A 358 0.26 -11.91 -9.19
C GLY A 358 1.02 -13.21 -9.46
N LEU A 359 2.35 -13.15 -9.38
CA LEU A 359 3.25 -14.27 -9.63
C LEU A 359 4.28 -14.33 -8.51
N GLU A 360 4.40 -15.47 -7.85
CA GLU A 360 5.50 -15.78 -6.93
C GLU A 360 6.68 -16.25 -7.80
N TYR A 361 7.49 -15.30 -8.27
CA TYR A 361 8.44 -15.51 -9.36
C TYR A 361 9.78 -16.10 -8.89
N LEU A 362 10.09 -16.05 -7.59
CA LEU A 362 11.32 -16.61 -7.04
C LEU A 362 11.04 -17.34 -5.73
N PHE A 363 11.38 -18.63 -5.72
CA PHE A 363 11.51 -19.42 -4.50
C PHE A 363 12.97 -19.53 -4.16
N GLY A 364 13.39 -19.04 -2.99
CA GLY A 364 14.75 -19.19 -2.51
C GLY A 364 14.81 -19.82 -1.13
N TYR A 365 15.77 -20.72 -0.93
CA TYR A 365 16.01 -21.30 0.38
C TYR A 365 17.46 -21.72 0.58
N LEU A 366 17.93 -21.61 1.82
CA LEU A 366 19.26 -22.04 2.23
C LEU A 366 19.17 -23.37 2.99
N THR A 367 19.98 -24.35 2.61
CA THR A 367 20.21 -25.60 3.38
C THR A 367 21.55 -25.54 4.11
N ILE A 368 21.72 -26.35 5.18
CA ILE A 368 22.92 -26.31 6.03
C ILE A 368 23.60 -27.68 6.28
N ASP A 369 23.14 -28.77 5.65
CA ASP A 369 23.63 -30.13 5.89
C ASP A 369 25.06 -30.38 5.41
N SER A 370 25.50 -29.69 4.36
CA SER A 370 26.84 -29.76 3.77
C SER A 370 27.51 -28.39 3.70
N GLY A 371 27.30 -27.58 4.75
CA GLY A 371 27.56 -26.14 4.70
C GLY A 371 26.36 -25.39 4.13
N SER A 372 26.44 -24.06 4.10
CA SER A 372 25.37 -23.21 3.61
C SER A 372 25.31 -23.23 2.07
N GLU A 373 24.24 -23.80 1.52
CA GLU A 373 23.98 -23.85 0.08
C GLU A 373 22.64 -23.17 -0.23
N PHE A 374 22.66 -22.23 -1.18
CA PHE A 374 21.46 -21.51 -1.62
C PHE A 374 20.87 -22.19 -2.85
N HIS A 375 19.60 -22.55 -2.74
CA HIS A 375 18.79 -23.15 -3.79
C HIS A 375 17.74 -22.15 -4.22
N TRP A 376 17.43 -22.13 -5.52
CA TRP A 376 16.39 -21.27 -6.03
C TRP A 376 15.69 -21.86 -7.25
N SER A 377 14.46 -21.41 -7.50
CA SER A 377 13.77 -21.59 -8.77
C SER A 377 13.12 -20.28 -9.20
N TRP A 378 13.08 -20.03 -10.50
CA TRP A 378 12.55 -18.81 -11.09
C TRP A 378 11.39 -19.12 -12.01
N ALA A 379 10.34 -18.31 -11.94
CA ALA A 379 9.15 -18.43 -12.75
C ALA A 379 8.86 -17.13 -13.51
N ASP A 380 8.90 -17.22 -14.84
CA ASP A 380 8.50 -16.12 -15.74
C ASP A 380 7.00 -16.18 -16.07
N ASP A 381 6.37 -17.33 -15.86
CA ASP A 381 4.96 -17.58 -16.13
C ASP A 381 4.32 -18.49 -15.07
N ARG A 382 3.01 -18.72 -15.23
CA ARG A 382 2.21 -19.48 -14.27
C ARG A 382 2.57 -20.96 -14.22
N ASP A 383 3.03 -21.54 -15.33
CA ASP A 383 3.41 -22.95 -15.38
C ASP A 383 4.74 -23.16 -14.65
N ALA A 384 5.70 -22.27 -14.85
CA ALA A 384 6.95 -22.27 -14.10
C ALA A 384 6.76 -21.98 -12.59
N GLU A 385 5.77 -21.16 -12.22
CA GLU A 385 5.40 -20.94 -10.81
C GLU A 385 4.84 -22.23 -10.19
N ARG A 386 3.99 -22.96 -10.94
CA ARG A 386 3.49 -24.26 -10.51
C ARG A 386 4.64 -25.25 -10.30
N GLU A 387 5.56 -25.34 -11.26
CA GLU A 387 6.73 -26.23 -11.16
C GLU A 387 7.62 -25.88 -9.97
N SER A 388 7.86 -24.58 -9.73
CA SER A 388 8.61 -24.08 -8.57
C SER A 388 7.95 -24.46 -7.26
N PHE A 389 6.66 -24.19 -7.10
CA PHE A 389 5.88 -24.53 -5.92
C PHE A 389 5.89 -26.03 -5.65
N GLU A 390 5.47 -26.83 -6.62
CA GLU A 390 5.39 -28.28 -6.45
C GLU A 390 6.77 -28.90 -6.25
N GLY A 391 7.80 -28.37 -6.92
CA GLY A 391 9.19 -28.76 -6.75
C GLY A 391 9.70 -28.54 -5.33
N PHE A 392 9.43 -27.36 -4.76
CA PHE A 392 9.78 -27.04 -3.37
C PHE A 392 9.08 -27.97 -2.37
N ILE A 393 7.78 -28.22 -2.54
CA ILE A 393 7.04 -29.13 -1.64
C ILE A 393 7.59 -30.56 -1.72
N ARG A 394 7.81 -31.09 -2.93
CA ARG A 394 8.43 -32.43 -3.10
C ARG A 394 9.81 -32.52 -2.47
N PHE A 395 10.63 -31.49 -2.63
CA PHE A 395 11.94 -31.39 -1.98
C PHE A 395 11.82 -31.45 -0.46
N LEU A 396 10.91 -30.66 0.12
CA LEU A 396 10.71 -30.60 1.56
C LEU A 396 10.27 -31.96 2.15
N PHE A 397 9.36 -32.68 1.49
CA PHE A 397 8.97 -34.04 1.94
C PHE A 397 10.11 -35.05 1.84
N ALA A 398 10.87 -35.04 0.75
CA ALA A 398 12.03 -35.92 0.60
C ALA A 398 13.07 -35.63 1.70
N ARG A 399 13.24 -34.36 2.06
CA ARG A 399 14.14 -33.93 3.12
C ARG A 399 13.64 -34.30 4.51
N LEU A 400 12.33 -34.16 4.79
CA LEU A 400 11.69 -34.61 6.03
C LEU A 400 11.85 -36.12 6.26
N ALA A 401 11.81 -36.93 5.19
CA ALA A 401 12.08 -38.35 5.30
C ALA A 401 13.52 -38.67 5.77
N THR A 402 14.47 -37.79 5.50
CA THR A 402 15.89 -37.92 5.90
C THR A 402 16.14 -37.28 7.27
N TYR A 403 15.49 -36.15 7.55
CA TYR A 403 15.62 -35.37 8.78
C TYR A 403 14.23 -35.11 9.38
N PRO A 404 13.68 -36.07 10.17
CA PRO A 404 12.30 -35.97 10.67
C PRO A 404 12.02 -34.76 11.56
N ASP A 405 13.05 -34.22 12.22
CA ASP A 405 12.94 -33.07 13.12
C ASP A 405 13.35 -31.73 12.46
N LEU A 406 13.52 -31.70 11.13
CA LEU A 406 13.89 -30.45 10.44
C LEU A 406 12.82 -29.37 10.61
N LYS A 407 13.27 -28.12 10.57
CA LYS A 407 12.40 -26.94 10.53
C LYS A 407 12.68 -26.07 9.32
N VAL A 408 11.64 -25.36 8.89
CA VAL A 408 11.72 -24.33 7.85
C VAL A 408 11.51 -22.98 8.53
N TYR A 409 12.57 -22.20 8.62
CA TYR A 409 12.55 -20.88 9.24
C TYR A 409 12.21 -19.83 8.19
N HIS A 410 11.29 -18.93 8.54
CA HIS A 410 10.87 -17.81 7.71
C HIS A 410 10.56 -16.59 8.60
N TYR A 411 10.37 -15.42 7.97
CA TYR A 411 10.16 -14.17 8.71
C TYR A 411 8.81 -13.54 8.38
N ALA A 412 7.86 -13.66 9.30
CA ALA A 412 6.46 -13.22 9.18
C ALA A 412 5.59 -14.14 8.29
N ASN A 413 4.34 -13.75 8.06
CA ASN A 413 3.29 -14.64 7.55
C ASN A 413 3.21 -14.74 6.02
N TYR A 414 4.03 -14.00 5.27
CA TYR A 414 3.86 -13.89 3.81
C TYR A 414 4.03 -15.25 3.12
N GLU A 415 5.08 -15.98 3.48
CA GLU A 415 5.46 -17.25 2.83
C GLU A 415 4.38 -18.31 3.03
N LEU A 416 3.86 -18.46 4.26
CA LEU A 416 2.79 -19.41 4.55
C LEU A 416 1.50 -19.06 3.82
N ALA A 417 1.17 -17.78 3.76
CA ALA A 417 0.02 -17.32 2.99
C ALA A 417 0.20 -17.58 1.50
N ALA A 418 1.41 -17.41 0.95
CA ALA A 418 1.74 -17.70 -0.43
C ALA A 418 1.62 -19.20 -0.74
N LEU A 419 2.22 -20.07 0.07
CA LEU A 419 2.12 -21.52 -0.11
C LEU A 419 0.67 -22.01 -0.11
N ARG A 420 -0.17 -21.52 0.82
CA ARG A 420 -1.62 -21.83 0.83
C ARG A 420 -2.35 -21.33 -0.41
N ARG A 421 -2.05 -20.09 -0.84
CA ARG A 421 -2.63 -19.52 -2.06
C ARG A 421 -2.26 -20.35 -3.29
N LEU A 422 -1.00 -20.76 -3.41
CA LEU A 422 -0.50 -21.55 -4.54
C LEU A 422 -1.07 -22.97 -4.54
N ALA A 423 -1.12 -23.62 -3.39
CA ALA A 423 -1.72 -24.95 -3.25
C ALA A 423 -3.19 -24.95 -3.73
N LYS A 424 -3.97 -23.97 -3.27
CA LYS A 424 -5.36 -23.78 -3.71
C LYS A 424 -5.47 -23.40 -5.18
N ARG A 425 -4.57 -22.54 -5.68
CA ARG A 425 -4.58 -22.07 -7.07
C ARG A 425 -4.33 -23.22 -8.04
N PHE A 426 -3.39 -24.09 -7.72
CA PHE A 426 -2.96 -25.18 -8.59
C PHE A 426 -3.68 -26.51 -8.33
N ASP A 427 -4.57 -26.55 -7.34
CA ASP A 427 -5.25 -27.76 -6.88
C ASP A 427 -4.24 -28.90 -6.61
N SER A 428 -3.15 -28.54 -5.92
CA SER A 428 -1.96 -29.38 -5.76
C SER A 428 -1.37 -29.19 -4.36
N PHE A 429 -1.03 -30.28 -3.68
CA PHE A 429 -0.43 -30.29 -2.33
C PHE A 429 -1.23 -29.53 -1.25
N ILE A 430 -2.56 -29.42 -1.37
CA ILE A 430 -3.39 -28.64 -0.43
C ILE A 430 -3.30 -29.22 0.99
N ASP A 431 -3.55 -30.52 1.13
CA ASP A 431 -3.53 -31.19 2.43
C ASP A 431 -2.11 -31.26 2.99
N GLU A 432 -1.13 -31.48 2.11
CA GLU A 432 0.29 -31.54 2.46
C GLU A 432 0.84 -30.21 3.00
N VAL A 433 0.49 -29.08 2.38
CA VAL A 433 0.88 -27.75 2.87
C VAL A 433 0.25 -27.49 4.24
N GLU A 434 -1.04 -27.78 4.40
CA GLU A 434 -1.69 -27.61 5.71
C GLU A 434 -1.08 -28.53 6.77
N GLN A 435 -0.74 -29.77 6.41
CA GLN A 435 -0.08 -30.71 7.32
C GLN A 435 1.28 -30.17 7.79
N LEU A 436 2.15 -29.72 6.88
CA LEU A 436 3.45 -29.16 7.24
C LEU A 436 3.32 -27.97 8.19
N ILE A 437 2.32 -27.11 7.98
CA ILE A 437 2.04 -25.96 8.83
C ILE A 437 1.49 -26.42 10.19
N SER A 438 0.53 -27.35 10.22
CA SER A 438 -0.07 -27.84 11.47
C SER A 438 0.91 -28.63 12.34
N ASP A 439 1.82 -29.36 11.71
CA ASP A 439 2.86 -30.15 12.37
C ASP A 439 4.01 -29.25 12.89
N GLY A 440 3.92 -27.93 12.67
CA GLY A 440 4.90 -26.96 13.14
C GLY A 440 6.27 -27.15 12.49
N VAL A 441 6.31 -27.60 11.23
CA VAL A 441 7.55 -27.64 10.43
C VAL A 441 8.04 -26.23 10.15
N PHE A 442 7.13 -25.31 9.86
CA PHE A 442 7.43 -23.89 9.67
C PHE A 442 7.54 -23.15 11.00
N VAL A 443 8.61 -22.36 11.16
CA VAL A 443 8.87 -21.55 12.35
C VAL A 443 8.93 -20.08 11.98
N ASP A 444 7.93 -19.32 12.44
CA ASP A 444 7.85 -17.87 12.24
C ASP A 444 8.74 -17.14 13.26
N LEU A 445 9.89 -16.65 12.79
CA LEU A 445 10.85 -15.92 13.62
C LEU A 445 10.33 -14.53 14.02
N TYR A 446 9.45 -13.90 13.23
CA TYR A 446 8.88 -12.59 13.58
C TYR A 446 8.04 -12.69 14.86
N LEU A 447 7.16 -13.70 14.95
CA LEU A 447 6.35 -13.93 16.14
C LEU A 447 7.21 -14.27 17.35
N LEU A 448 8.25 -15.10 17.16
CA LEU A 448 9.20 -15.43 18.21
C LEU A 448 9.89 -14.17 18.74
N VAL A 449 10.52 -13.37 17.88
CA VAL A 449 11.20 -12.12 18.26
C VAL A 449 10.23 -11.19 18.99
N LYS A 450 9.05 -10.94 18.42
CA LYS A 450 8.06 -10.02 19.00
C LYS A 450 7.56 -10.49 20.36
N SER A 451 7.48 -11.79 20.59
CA SER A 451 7.06 -12.37 21.88
C SER A 451 8.18 -12.36 22.93
N SER A 452 9.44 -12.46 22.49
CA SER A 452 10.60 -12.65 23.38
C SER A 452 11.40 -11.40 23.69
N LEU A 453 11.46 -10.45 22.76
CA LEU A 453 12.38 -9.32 22.83
C LEU A 453 11.66 -7.96 22.88
N VAL A 454 12.37 -6.97 23.40
CA VAL A 454 12.11 -5.54 23.19
C VAL A 454 13.36 -4.98 22.53
N LEU A 455 13.22 -4.44 21.31
CA LEU A 455 14.33 -3.87 20.55
C LEU A 455 14.36 -2.36 20.73
N SER A 456 15.53 -1.74 20.66
CA SER A 456 15.68 -0.28 20.60
C SER A 456 15.39 0.34 19.21
N GLN A 457 14.69 -0.40 18.35
CA GLN A 457 14.32 0.02 16.99
C GLN A 457 12.82 0.35 16.92
N GLU A 458 12.45 1.11 15.88
CA GLU A 458 11.08 1.58 15.63
C GLU A 458 10.15 0.49 15.05
N SER A 459 10.72 -0.61 14.56
CA SER A 459 9.96 -1.74 14.06
C SER A 459 10.74 -3.05 14.21
N TYR A 460 10.02 -4.15 14.02
CA TYR A 460 10.53 -5.51 14.08
C TYR A 460 10.68 -6.07 12.66
N SER A 461 11.13 -5.27 11.69
CA SER A 461 11.52 -5.82 10.37
C SER A 461 12.89 -6.49 10.49
N ILE A 462 13.15 -7.52 9.67
CA ILE A 462 14.43 -8.24 9.72
C ILE A 462 15.63 -7.28 9.50
N LYS A 463 15.49 -6.30 8.61
CA LYS A 463 16.49 -5.24 8.37
C LYS A 463 16.82 -4.43 9.63
N LYS A 464 15.85 -4.18 10.51
CA LYS A 464 16.11 -3.50 11.78
C LYS A 464 16.80 -4.43 12.79
N LEU A 465 16.54 -5.74 12.69
CA LEU A 465 17.16 -6.77 13.51
C LEU A 465 18.61 -7.08 13.13
N GLU A 466 19.01 -6.85 11.88
CA GLU A 466 20.40 -7.05 11.39
C GLU A 466 21.44 -6.26 12.20
N ASN A 467 21.02 -5.23 12.93
CA ASN A 467 21.88 -4.48 13.86
C ASN A 467 22.30 -5.25 15.13
N TYR A 468 21.73 -6.44 15.39
CA TYR A 468 21.95 -7.19 16.63
C TYR A 468 22.70 -8.51 16.47
N TYR A 469 22.98 -8.94 15.24
CA TYR A 469 23.70 -10.18 14.93
C TYR A 469 24.70 -9.97 13.81
N GLU A 470 25.73 -10.83 13.75
CA GLU A 470 26.78 -10.76 12.75
C GLU A 470 26.23 -11.17 11.37
N PHE A 471 25.96 -10.16 10.53
CA PHE A 471 25.52 -10.33 9.16
C PHE A 471 25.92 -9.09 8.33
N GLU A 472 26.40 -9.32 7.12
CA GLU A 472 26.67 -8.26 6.14
C GLU A 472 26.01 -8.63 4.82
N ARG A 473 25.13 -7.74 4.32
CA ARG A 473 24.52 -7.90 3.00
C ARG A 473 25.58 -7.74 1.92
N LYS A 474 25.65 -8.68 0.99
CA LYS A 474 26.48 -8.56 -0.21
C LYS A 474 25.87 -7.58 -1.20
N SER A 475 24.54 -7.42 -1.19
CA SER A 475 23.78 -6.62 -2.15
C SER A 475 23.71 -5.11 -1.82
N SER A 476 24.77 -4.52 -1.24
CA SER A 476 24.77 -3.15 -0.66
C SER A 476 24.50 -1.99 -1.64
N VAL A 477 24.29 -2.24 -2.93
CA VAL A 477 24.13 -1.21 -3.98
C VAL A 477 22.66 -0.83 -4.25
N LYS A 478 21.66 -1.47 -3.64
CA LYS A 478 20.24 -1.26 -4.00
C LYS A 478 19.30 -1.00 -2.82
N GLU A 479 19.66 -0.10 -1.92
CA GLU A 479 18.70 0.45 -0.94
C GLU A 479 17.66 1.38 -1.60
N ALA A 480 17.94 1.88 -2.81
CA ALA A 480 17.10 2.87 -3.48
C ALA A 480 15.89 2.29 -4.25
N MET A 481 15.86 0.97 -4.52
CA MET A 481 14.76 0.31 -5.25
C MET A 481 14.43 -1.03 -4.58
N GLY A 482 13.15 -1.30 -4.31
CA GLY A 482 12.73 -2.58 -3.74
C GLY A 482 12.96 -3.76 -4.70
N SER A 483 12.87 -5.00 -4.20
CA SER A 483 12.96 -6.22 -5.04
C SER A 483 11.92 -6.17 -6.18
N MET A 484 10.70 -5.71 -5.88
CA MET A 484 9.63 -5.53 -6.88
C MET A 484 9.97 -4.50 -7.97
N ASP A 485 10.59 -3.36 -7.66
CA ASP A 485 10.98 -2.38 -8.68
C ASP A 485 12.12 -2.91 -9.56
N THR A 486 13.03 -3.70 -8.98
CA THR A 486 14.08 -4.40 -9.75
C THR A 486 13.47 -5.48 -10.66
N TYR A 487 12.47 -6.22 -10.19
CA TYR A 487 11.76 -7.21 -11.00
C TYR A 487 10.95 -6.59 -12.14
N GLU A 488 10.29 -5.46 -11.90
CA GLU A 488 9.61 -4.74 -12.98
C GLU A 488 10.62 -4.25 -14.03
N SER A 489 11.75 -3.68 -13.60
CA SER A 489 12.83 -3.30 -14.53
C SER A 489 13.36 -4.50 -15.32
N TYR A 490 13.34 -5.69 -14.71
CA TYR A 490 13.68 -6.96 -15.38
C TYR A 490 12.67 -7.27 -16.49
N LEU A 491 11.36 -7.15 -16.22
CA LEU A 491 10.31 -7.37 -17.21
C LEU A 491 10.42 -6.38 -18.39
N GLU A 492 10.66 -5.10 -18.13
CA GLU A 492 10.82 -4.07 -19.17
C GLU A 492 11.98 -4.36 -20.13
N LYS A 493 13.04 -5.00 -19.61
CA LYS A 493 14.25 -5.35 -20.36
C LYS A 493 14.20 -6.72 -21.03
N LEU A 494 13.23 -7.57 -20.69
CA LEU A 494 13.23 -8.98 -21.06
C LEU A 494 13.36 -9.18 -22.58
N GLU A 495 12.61 -8.38 -23.36
CA GLU A 495 12.65 -8.42 -24.83
C GLU A 495 13.72 -7.50 -25.44
N SER A 496 13.97 -6.34 -24.82
CA SER A 496 14.77 -5.25 -25.41
C SER A 496 16.26 -5.29 -25.08
N ASP A 497 16.63 -5.85 -23.92
CA ASP A 497 18.01 -5.94 -23.40
C ASP A 497 18.17 -7.21 -22.53
N PRO A 498 18.28 -8.41 -23.16
CA PRO A 498 18.36 -9.67 -22.41
C PRO A 498 19.55 -9.76 -21.45
N THR A 499 20.66 -9.07 -21.75
CA THR A 499 21.84 -9.04 -20.87
C THR A 499 21.59 -8.17 -19.64
N GLY A 500 20.93 -7.03 -19.82
CA GLY A 500 20.47 -6.19 -18.72
C GLY A 500 19.42 -6.88 -17.87
N ALA A 501 18.47 -7.59 -18.48
CA ALA A 501 17.48 -8.40 -17.77
C ALA A 501 18.17 -9.47 -16.90
N GLU A 502 19.09 -10.26 -17.46
CA GLU A 502 19.85 -11.26 -16.71
C GLU A 502 20.64 -10.63 -15.53
N THR A 503 21.17 -9.43 -15.70
CA THR A 503 21.84 -8.69 -14.62
C THR A 503 20.88 -8.32 -13.50
N LEU A 504 19.67 -7.86 -13.83
CA LEU A 504 18.63 -7.53 -12.84
C LEU A 504 18.12 -8.79 -12.13
N LYS A 505 17.92 -9.89 -12.85
CA LYS A 505 17.55 -11.19 -12.27
C LYS A 505 18.56 -11.66 -11.23
N ARG A 506 19.86 -11.57 -11.52
CA ARG A 506 20.92 -11.89 -10.54
C ARG A 506 20.88 -10.99 -9.32
N GLN A 507 20.57 -9.71 -9.48
CA GLN A 507 20.43 -8.80 -8.33
C GLN A 507 19.26 -9.18 -7.43
N VAL A 508 18.15 -9.66 -8.00
CA VAL A 508 17.02 -10.17 -7.20
C VAL A 508 17.40 -11.48 -6.50
N LEU A 509 18.11 -12.38 -7.18
CA LEU A 509 18.63 -13.62 -6.57
C LEU A 509 19.59 -13.32 -5.40
N ASP A 510 20.53 -12.39 -5.58
CA ASP A 510 21.48 -11.98 -4.53
C ASP A 510 20.75 -11.40 -3.32
N TYR A 511 19.70 -10.59 -3.55
CA TYR A 511 18.89 -10.00 -2.49
C TYR A 511 18.14 -11.07 -1.69
N ASN A 512 17.45 -11.99 -2.36
CA ASN A 512 16.70 -13.08 -1.74
C ASN A 512 17.65 -14.09 -1.02
N GLN A 513 18.84 -14.32 -1.58
CA GLN A 513 19.89 -15.09 -0.90
C GLN A 513 20.33 -14.40 0.40
N ASP A 514 20.56 -13.09 0.37
CA ASP A 514 20.90 -12.30 1.56
C ASP A 514 19.79 -12.41 2.63
N ASP A 515 18.52 -12.41 2.24
CA ASP A 515 17.38 -12.59 3.17
C ASP A 515 17.36 -14.01 3.80
N CYS A 516 17.64 -15.05 3.03
CA CYS A 516 17.79 -16.42 3.56
C CYS A 516 18.97 -16.54 4.53
N VAL A 517 20.11 -15.91 4.22
CA VAL A 517 21.30 -15.91 5.08
C VAL A 517 21.06 -15.09 6.36
N SER A 518 20.39 -13.95 6.24
CA SER A 518 19.97 -13.12 7.37
C SER A 518 19.05 -13.90 8.31
N THR A 519 18.11 -14.67 7.77
CA THR A 519 17.21 -15.55 8.53
C THR A 519 17.98 -16.65 9.29
N LEU A 520 19.01 -17.25 8.67
CA LEU A 520 19.92 -18.18 9.34
C LEU A 520 20.69 -17.51 10.49
N ALA A 521 21.29 -16.35 10.23
CA ALA A 521 22.05 -15.60 11.23
C ALA A 521 21.18 -15.20 12.42
N LEU A 522 19.97 -14.69 12.16
CA LEU A 522 18.96 -14.38 13.16
C LEU A 522 18.62 -15.62 14.01
N THR A 523 18.33 -16.76 13.38
CA THR A 523 17.98 -17.99 14.09
C THR A 523 19.11 -18.44 15.03
N ARG A 524 20.35 -18.41 14.54
CA ARG A 524 21.53 -18.75 15.35
C ARG A 524 21.73 -17.78 16.50
N TRP A 525 21.58 -16.47 16.27
CA TRP A 525 21.67 -15.47 17.32
C TRP A 525 20.61 -15.68 18.40
N LEU A 526 19.34 -15.91 18.02
CA LEU A 526 18.25 -16.17 18.96
C LEU A 526 18.50 -17.41 19.83
N ARG A 527 19.18 -18.43 19.31
CA ARG A 527 19.58 -19.63 20.07
C ARG A 527 20.67 -19.34 21.11
N THR A 528 21.37 -18.20 21.03
CA THR A 528 22.40 -17.81 22.02
C THR A 528 21.85 -17.00 23.20
N LEU A 529 20.61 -16.50 23.11
CA LEU A 529 19.94 -15.67 24.13
C LEU A 529 19.32 -16.50 25.26
#